data_AF-A0A377GD43-F1
#
_entry.id   AF-A0A377GD43-F1
#
_cell.length_a   1.000
_cell.length_b   1.000
_cell.length_c   1.000
_cell.angle_alpha   90.00
_cell.angle_beta   90.00
_cell.angle_gamma   90.00
#
_symmetry.space_group_name_H-M   'P 1'
#
loop_
_entity.id
_entity.type
_entity.pdbx_description
1 polymer ?
#
loop_
_entity_poly.entity_id
_entity_poly.type
_entity_poly.pdbx_seq_one_letter_code
_entity_poly.pdbx_strand_id
1 'polypeptide(L)'
;MNYIKPISFLACLFFSALVQANIQSHFDQIKNDPNALYAFLKSMPKGGELHYHLAGGAYPEIMLEVASKEDYCLNTNNWVVSKKSSECNGVETKDLLNHPELYANTVKSWSMKDFVPGKESGHDHFFNSFYKFNAIVADHQSELIASVMNTAAQQNEHYMELMVLPDNAHSTSFGDMLKGTTSFSQKRKILLKNQDFQNNINYTAIEANNLVQQARQKLGCETHPDQKACKIKINFIYYSLREQPLDNLFAQTLNAFEAVAQSMKSKGALVGVNLVQPEDGIISLRDYRKQMQMYQYLHKLYPQVNIALHAGEITQEIVTPEDLDYHIHDALFTGQAQRIGHGVDIAHENNVNKTLDYMASQHKAVEINLVSNQKILKVSGADHPLNFYLKHHVPVVLSTDDEGILRTNLTQQYVEAVVSHGLDYSTLKQINRNALTYSFLPGRSIWADAEKALLVSDCQNLQSESCLRFIKTNEKAQLQWNLEQQLRSFENRF
;
A
#
# COMPACT_ATOMS: atom_id res chain seq x y z
N MET A 1 -90.81 -8.77 3.34
CA MET A 1 -90.11 -10.07 3.54
C MET A 1 -88.87 -10.02 2.66
N ASN A 2 -87.73 -9.61 3.24
CA ASN A 2 -86.61 -10.47 3.67
C ASN A 2 -85.90 -11.07 2.44
N TYR A 3 -84.61 -10.86 2.16
CA TYR A 3 -83.44 -10.93 3.06
C TYR A 3 -82.23 -10.10 2.54
N ILE A 4 -81.67 -9.28 3.43
CA ILE A 4 -80.26 -9.25 3.92
C ILE A 4 -79.10 -9.65 2.96
N LYS A 5 -78.23 -8.65 2.67
CA LYS A 5 -76.72 -8.55 2.59
C LYS A 5 -75.85 -9.84 2.61
N PRO A 6 -74.60 -9.88 2.05
CA PRO A 6 -73.50 -8.88 2.23
C PRO A 6 -72.71 -8.52 0.94
N ILE A 7 -72.11 -7.32 0.80
CA ILE A 7 -70.82 -6.81 1.33
C ILE A 7 -69.57 -7.52 0.72
N SER A 8 -68.74 -6.67 0.09
CA SER A 8 -67.29 -6.80 -0.16
C SER A 8 -66.79 -7.85 -1.15
N PHE A 9 -66.42 -7.39 -2.34
CA PHE A 9 -65.21 -7.85 -3.04
C PHE A 9 -64.44 -6.63 -3.57
N LEU A 10 -63.91 -5.84 -2.64
CA LEU A 10 -62.73 -5.00 -2.89
C LEU A 10 -61.56 -5.79 -2.30
N ALA A 11 -60.87 -6.58 -3.11
CA ALA A 11 -59.75 -7.38 -2.65
C ALA A 11 -58.61 -7.35 -3.67
N CYS A 12 -57.50 -6.77 -3.22
CA CYS A 12 -56.12 -7.02 -3.66
C CYS A 12 -55.65 -6.40 -4.97
N LEU A 13 -55.60 -5.07 -5.00
CA LEU A 13 -54.47 -4.35 -5.61
C LEU A 13 -53.67 -3.70 -4.47
N PHE A 14 -52.96 -4.51 -3.70
CA PHE A 14 -51.95 -4.05 -2.75
C PHE A 14 -50.61 -4.68 -3.09
N PHE A 15 -49.72 -3.79 -3.54
CA PHE A 15 -48.26 -3.85 -3.41
C PHE A 15 -47.53 -5.01 -4.07
N SER A 16 -47.30 -4.89 -5.38
CA SER A 16 -46.00 -5.21 -5.94
C SER A 16 -45.08 -4.00 -5.79
N ALA A 17 -44.78 -3.60 -4.55
CA ALA A 17 -43.56 -2.83 -4.33
C ALA A 17 -42.43 -3.83 -4.44
N LEU A 18 -41.88 -3.96 -5.65
CA LEU A 18 -40.50 -4.42 -5.82
C LEU A 18 -39.64 -3.41 -5.06
N VAL A 19 -39.45 -3.64 -3.77
CA VAL A 19 -38.34 -3.02 -3.03
C VAL A 19 -37.10 -3.73 -3.56
N GLN A 20 -36.64 -3.34 -4.75
CA GLN A 20 -35.21 -3.33 -4.99
C GLN A 20 -34.70 -2.24 -4.06
N ALA A 21 -34.35 -2.65 -2.84
CA ALA A 21 -33.46 -1.84 -2.04
C ALA A 21 -32.19 -1.72 -2.91
N ASN A 22 -31.99 -0.50 -3.42
CA ASN A 22 -30.81 -0.17 -4.19
C ASN A 22 -29.66 -0.13 -3.17
N ILE A 23 -28.54 -0.80 -3.43
CA ILE A 23 -27.33 -0.73 -2.59
C ILE A 23 -27.00 0.71 -2.19
N GLN A 24 -27.25 1.67 -3.09
CA GLN A 24 -27.11 3.10 -2.82
C GLN A 24 -28.05 3.59 -1.71
N SER A 25 -29.33 3.20 -1.74
CA SER A 25 -30.30 3.53 -0.68
C SER A 25 -29.93 2.90 0.66
N HIS A 26 -29.43 1.65 0.67
CA HIS A 26 -28.96 1.04 1.91
C HIS A 26 -27.74 1.80 2.46
N PHE A 27 -26.76 2.09 1.60
CA PHE A 27 -25.57 2.85 1.95
C PHE A 27 -25.92 4.25 2.49
N ASP A 28 -26.84 4.97 1.85
CA ASP A 28 -27.28 6.30 2.27
C ASP A 28 -27.98 6.30 3.63
N GLN A 29 -28.62 5.19 4.02
CA GLN A 29 -29.22 5.03 5.35
C GLN A 29 -28.16 4.81 6.44
N ILE A 30 -27.07 4.10 6.14
CA ILE A 30 -26.06 3.71 7.13
C ILE A 30 -24.84 4.63 7.18
N LYS A 31 -24.62 5.50 6.18
CA LYS A 31 -23.38 6.30 6.08
C LYS A 31 -23.10 7.23 7.27
N ASN A 32 -24.13 7.55 8.06
CA ASN A 32 -24.02 8.35 9.28
C ASN A 32 -24.03 7.51 10.57
N ASP A 33 -24.11 6.18 10.46
CA ASP A 33 -23.96 5.23 11.57
C ASP A 33 -22.59 4.54 11.45
N PRO A 34 -21.59 4.94 12.24
CA PRO A 34 -20.23 4.41 12.12
C PRO A 34 -20.14 2.88 12.29
N ASN A 35 -20.97 2.29 13.15
CA ASN A 35 -20.93 0.84 13.39
C ASN A 35 -21.55 0.07 12.24
N ALA A 36 -22.69 0.52 11.73
CA ALA A 36 -23.33 -0.07 10.57
C ALA A 36 -22.47 0.08 9.31
N LEU A 37 -21.89 1.28 9.11
CA LEU A 37 -20.99 1.56 7.99
C LEU A 37 -19.73 0.70 8.05
N TYR A 38 -19.09 0.57 9.21
CA TYR A 38 -17.92 -0.31 9.36
C TYR A 38 -18.29 -1.77 9.07
N ALA A 39 -19.39 -2.28 9.60
CA ALA A 39 -19.83 -3.66 9.33
C ALA A 39 -20.10 -3.90 7.83
N PHE A 40 -20.75 -2.95 7.17
CA PHE A 40 -20.99 -2.97 5.73
C PHE A 40 -19.68 -3.02 4.93
N LEU A 41 -18.78 -2.04 5.16
CA LEU A 41 -17.50 -1.91 4.46
C LEU A 41 -16.53 -3.04 4.78
N LYS A 42 -16.55 -3.59 6.00
CA LYS A 42 -15.77 -4.78 6.36
C LYS A 42 -16.14 -5.95 5.47
N SER A 43 -17.42 -6.13 5.16
CA SER A 43 -17.90 -7.21 4.30
C SER A 43 -17.78 -6.93 2.79
N MET A 44 -17.43 -5.70 2.40
CA MET A 44 -17.24 -5.31 1.00
C MET A 44 -15.96 -5.96 0.44
N PRO A 45 -16.03 -6.67 -0.71
CA PRO A 45 -14.85 -7.14 -1.43
C PRO A 45 -13.99 -5.95 -1.86
N LYS A 46 -12.70 -6.03 -1.58
CA LYS A 46 -11.73 -4.98 -1.93
C LYS A 46 -10.74 -5.48 -2.96
N GLY A 47 -10.48 -4.65 -3.96
CA GLY A 47 -9.59 -5.02 -5.06
C GLY A 47 -8.18 -5.31 -4.57
N GLY A 48 -7.67 -4.49 -3.65
CA GLY A 48 -6.38 -4.69 -3.03
C GLY A 48 -5.77 -3.40 -2.50
N GLU A 49 -4.51 -3.50 -2.12
CA GLU A 49 -3.75 -2.43 -1.49
C GLU A 49 -2.41 -2.21 -2.20
N LEU A 50 -2.16 -0.99 -2.66
CA LEU A 50 -1.01 -0.68 -3.54
C LEU A 50 0.12 0.11 -2.86
N HIS A 51 -0.13 0.55 -1.63
CA HIS A 51 0.83 1.30 -0.82
C HIS A 51 0.84 0.71 0.59
N TYR A 52 1.79 -0.19 0.84
CA TYR A 52 1.87 -0.90 2.11
C TYR A 52 3.32 -1.20 2.46
N HIS A 53 3.83 -0.66 3.54
CA HIS A 53 5.18 -0.97 4.01
C HIS A 53 5.16 -2.21 4.89
N LEU A 54 5.92 -3.25 4.52
CA LEU A 54 6.00 -4.45 5.37
C LEU A 54 6.55 -4.10 6.77
N ALA A 55 7.48 -3.15 6.83
CA ALA A 55 8.19 -2.79 8.06
C ALA A 55 7.24 -2.25 9.16
N GLY A 56 6.25 -1.42 8.83
CA GLY A 56 5.25 -0.96 9.81
C GLY A 56 3.86 -1.57 9.64
N GLY A 57 3.67 -2.44 8.67
CA GLY A 57 2.39 -3.12 8.43
C GLY A 57 2.05 -4.20 9.44
N ALA A 58 3.04 -4.97 9.93
CA ALA A 58 2.76 -5.94 10.98
C ALA A 58 2.53 -5.24 12.34
N TYR A 59 1.54 -5.69 13.09
CA TYR A 59 1.26 -5.14 14.42
C TYR A 59 2.44 -5.44 15.37
N PRO A 60 2.85 -4.49 16.25
CA PRO A 60 3.90 -4.72 17.24
C PRO A 60 3.69 -5.98 18.08
N GLU A 61 2.44 -6.33 18.38
CA GLU A 61 2.09 -7.55 19.11
C GLU A 61 2.54 -8.82 18.39
N ILE A 62 2.43 -8.85 17.06
CA ILE A 62 2.91 -9.97 16.22
C ILE A 62 4.44 -9.98 16.21
N MET A 63 5.08 -8.81 16.07
CA MET A 63 6.54 -8.71 16.11
C MET A 63 7.08 -9.23 17.45
N LEU A 64 6.44 -8.88 18.56
CA LEU A 64 6.79 -9.36 19.90
C LEU A 64 6.52 -10.85 20.07
N GLU A 65 5.45 -11.39 19.50
CA GLU A 65 5.21 -12.84 19.51
C GLU A 65 6.32 -13.61 18.78
N VAL A 66 6.74 -13.12 17.62
CA VAL A 66 7.86 -13.70 16.86
C VAL A 66 9.16 -13.58 17.65
N ALA A 67 9.48 -12.39 18.15
CA ALA A 67 10.70 -12.15 18.92
C ALA A 67 10.74 -12.90 20.26
N SER A 68 9.60 -13.27 20.84
CA SER A 68 9.53 -14.06 22.09
C SER A 68 10.04 -15.50 21.93
N LYS A 69 10.16 -15.98 20.68
CA LYS A 69 10.63 -17.34 20.35
C LYS A 69 12.13 -17.39 20.08
N GLU A 70 12.81 -16.25 20.11
CA GLU A 70 14.20 -16.07 19.69
C GLU A 70 14.99 -15.25 20.72
N ASP A 71 16.31 -15.18 20.55
CA ASP A 71 17.22 -14.48 21.46
C ASP A 71 17.35 -12.99 21.11
N TYR A 72 16.33 -12.20 21.45
CA TYR A 72 16.38 -10.73 21.38
C TYR A 72 16.44 -10.07 22.76
N CYS A 73 17.05 -8.89 22.81
CA CYS A 73 17.14 -8.03 23.99
C CYS A 73 16.46 -6.69 23.72
N LEU A 74 15.48 -6.34 24.56
CA LEU A 74 14.79 -5.05 24.55
C LEU A 74 15.49 -4.10 25.54
N ASN A 75 15.99 -2.98 25.05
CA ASN A 75 16.47 -1.89 25.89
C ASN A 75 15.27 -1.07 26.39
N THR A 76 15.06 -1.03 27.70
CA THR A 76 13.89 -0.38 28.30
C THR A 76 13.99 1.15 28.40
N ASN A 77 15.14 1.74 28.09
CA ASN A 77 15.32 3.19 28.08
C ASN A 77 14.88 3.82 26.75
N ASN A 78 15.12 3.14 25.63
CA ASN A 78 14.81 3.63 24.29
C ASN A 78 13.88 2.72 23.49
N TRP A 79 13.47 1.59 24.07
CA TRP A 79 12.58 0.59 23.49
C TRP A 79 13.11 -0.08 22.22
N VAL A 80 14.43 -0.01 21.97
CA VAL A 80 15.05 -0.67 20.83
C VAL A 80 15.25 -2.15 21.15
N VAL A 81 14.84 -3.02 20.23
CA VAL A 81 15.17 -4.44 20.26
C VAL A 81 16.39 -4.72 19.38
N SER A 82 17.28 -5.56 19.88
CA SER A 82 18.48 -6.00 19.18
C SER A 82 18.70 -7.49 19.36
N LYS A 83 19.30 -8.14 18.37
CA LYS A 83 19.70 -9.54 18.48
C LYS A 83 20.74 -9.69 19.60
N LYS A 84 20.56 -10.67 20.46
CA LYS A 84 21.43 -10.88 21.62
C LYS A 84 22.78 -11.43 21.14
N SER A 85 23.83 -10.61 21.18
CA SER A 85 25.21 -11.03 20.92
C SER A 85 26.04 -11.28 22.19
N SER A 86 25.55 -10.83 23.36
CA SER A 86 26.20 -10.91 24.68
C SER A 86 25.15 -10.84 25.81
N GLU A 87 25.54 -10.53 27.05
CA GLU A 87 24.59 -10.27 28.15
C GLU A 87 23.57 -9.18 27.77
N CYS A 88 22.29 -9.43 28.06
CA CYS A 88 21.19 -8.51 27.75
C CYS A 88 21.09 -7.42 28.82
N ASN A 89 21.53 -6.21 28.49
CA ASN A 89 21.35 -5.02 29.32
C ASN A 89 19.96 -4.42 29.09
N GLY A 90 18.93 -5.12 29.56
CA GLY A 90 17.52 -4.81 29.32
C GLY A 90 16.61 -5.95 29.75
N VAL A 91 15.61 -6.27 28.93
CA VAL A 91 14.72 -7.41 29.14
C VAL A 91 14.77 -8.33 27.92
N GLU A 92 14.94 -9.62 28.16
CA GLU A 92 14.87 -10.60 27.07
C GLU A 92 13.43 -10.71 26.56
N THR A 93 13.26 -10.73 25.24
CA THR A 93 11.91 -10.73 24.62
C THR A 93 11.09 -11.95 25.01
N LYS A 94 11.73 -13.08 25.31
CA LYS A 94 11.10 -14.30 25.84
C LYS A 94 10.39 -14.08 27.19
N ASP A 95 10.88 -13.13 27.99
CA ASP A 95 10.33 -12.81 29.31
C ASP A 95 9.30 -11.68 29.24
N LEU A 96 9.24 -10.92 28.13
CA LEU A 96 8.38 -9.75 27.98
C LEU A 96 6.88 -10.07 28.14
N LEU A 97 6.44 -11.25 27.69
CA LEU A 97 5.05 -11.70 27.83
C LEU A 97 4.64 -11.90 29.30
N ASN A 98 5.60 -12.06 30.22
CA ASN A 98 5.37 -12.16 31.66
C ASN A 98 5.37 -10.79 32.36
N HIS A 99 5.59 -9.68 31.63
CA HIS A 99 5.65 -8.32 32.15
C HIS A 99 4.63 -7.42 31.44
N PRO A 100 3.34 -7.43 31.84
CA PRO A 100 2.26 -6.77 31.10
C PRO A 100 2.48 -5.26 30.88
N GLU A 101 3.02 -4.55 31.87
CA GLU A 101 3.32 -3.12 31.74
C GLU A 101 4.44 -2.85 30.74
N LEU A 102 5.49 -3.66 30.78
CA LEU A 102 6.63 -3.53 29.86
C LEU A 102 6.22 -3.87 28.42
N TYR A 103 5.41 -4.92 28.25
CA TYR A 103 4.79 -5.26 26.98
C TYR A 103 3.96 -4.09 26.46
N ALA A 104 3.03 -3.56 27.26
CA ALA A 104 2.17 -2.45 26.86
C ALA A 104 2.97 -1.20 26.49
N ASN A 105 4.03 -0.86 27.24
CA ASN A 105 4.87 0.29 26.93
C ASN A 105 5.72 0.08 25.66
N THR A 106 6.18 -1.14 25.40
CA THR A 106 6.86 -1.49 24.14
C THR A 106 5.92 -1.30 22.95
N VAL A 107 4.71 -1.84 23.06
CA VAL A 107 3.65 -1.73 22.06
C VAL A 107 3.29 -0.27 21.77
N LYS A 108 3.17 0.58 22.79
CA LYS A 108 2.96 2.04 22.64
C LYS A 108 4.16 2.75 22.01
N SER A 109 5.37 2.31 22.31
CA SER A 109 6.59 2.90 21.76
C SER A 109 6.79 2.53 20.27
N TRP A 110 6.27 1.39 19.84
CA TRP A 110 6.39 0.87 18.47
C TRP A 110 5.19 1.19 17.57
N SER A 111 4.19 1.94 18.07
CA SER A 111 3.00 2.28 17.30
C SER A 111 2.34 3.58 17.79
N MET A 112 1.31 4.03 17.08
CA MET A 112 0.46 5.16 17.47
C MET A 112 -0.54 4.81 18.59
N LYS A 113 -0.39 3.65 19.26
CA LYS A 113 -1.29 3.24 20.35
C LYS A 113 -1.14 4.19 21.53
N ASP A 114 -2.25 4.83 21.90
CA ASP A 114 -2.34 5.81 23.00
C ASP A 114 -1.38 7.01 22.84
N PHE A 115 -0.83 7.24 21.64
CA PHE A 115 0.07 8.36 21.38
C PHE A 115 -0.73 9.66 21.34
N VAL A 116 -0.32 10.63 22.16
CA VAL A 116 -0.86 11.99 22.16
C VAL A 116 0.32 12.93 21.89
N PRO A 117 0.32 13.68 20.78
CA PRO A 117 1.38 14.63 20.48
C PRO A 117 1.60 15.61 21.63
N GLY A 118 2.87 15.88 21.91
CA GLY A 118 3.29 16.79 22.99
C GLY A 118 4.56 17.49 22.59
N LYS A 119 5.68 17.13 23.24
CA LYS A 119 7.02 17.58 22.80
C LYS A 119 7.47 16.88 21.52
N GLU A 120 7.06 15.62 21.34
CA GLU A 120 7.26 14.85 20.12
C GLU A 120 6.00 14.98 19.26
N SER A 121 6.20 15.19 17.96
CA SER A 121 5.12 15.23 16.99
C SER A 121 4.65 13.80 16.61
N GLY A 122 3.46 13.68 16.01
CA GLY A 122 3.01 12.39 15.46
C GLY A 122 3.91 11.89 14.34
N HIS A 123 4.39 12.81 13.50
CA HIS A 123 5.39 12.59 12.47
C HIS A 123 6.67 11.96 13.03
N ASP A 124 7.27 12.57 14.05
CA ASP A 124 8.51 12.09 14.65
C ASP A 124 8.32 10.74 15.33
N HIS A 125 7.26 10.57 16.13
CA HIS A 125 7.00 9.30 16.83
C HIS A 125 6.79 8.13 15.85
N PHE A 126 6.11 8.39 14.74
CA PHE A 126 5.93 7.43 13.66
C PHE A 126 7.29 7.01 13.06
N PHE A 127 8.11 7.95 12.59
CA PHE A 127 9.39 7.62 11.96
C PHE A 127 10.41 7.04 12.96
N ASN A 128 10.40 7.49 14.21
CA ASN A 128 11.25 6.97 15.28
C ASN A 128 10.91 5.50 15.64
N SER A 129 9.70 5.04 15.34
CA SER A 129 9.26 3.68 15.69
C SER A 129 10.04 2.62 14.90
N PHE A 130 10.33 2.85 13.62
CA PHE A 130 11.00 1.85 12.75
C PHE A 130 12.35 1.39 13.31
N TYR A 131 13.19 2.32 13.79
CA TYR A 131 14.50 2.00 14.37
C TYR A 131 14.41 1.09 15.60
N LYS A 132 13.27 1.09 16.29
CA LYS A 132 13.08 0.32 17.51
C LYS A 132 12.91 -1.18 17.25
N PHE A 133 12.35 -1.57 16.11
CA PHE A 133 12.03 -2.98 15.80
C PHE A 133 12.62 -3.51 14.49
N ASN A 134 13.40 -2.71 13.75
CA ASN A 134 13.94 -3.10 12.45
C ASN A 134 14.73 -4.42 12.47
N ALA A 135 15.37 -4.77 13.60
CA ALA A 135 16.05 -6.06 13.74
C ALA A 135 15.09 -7.26 13.55
N ILE A 136 13.86 -7.17 14.11
CA ILE A 136 12.84 -8.21 13.93
C ILE A 136 12.36 -8.24 12.48
N VAL A 137 12.11 -7.06 11.89
CA VAL A 137 11.66 -6.96 10.50
C VAL A 137 12.68 -7.61 9.56
N ALA A 138 13.97 -7.34 9.73
CA ALA A 138 15.03 -7.90 8.91
C ALA A 138 15.13 -9.44 9.03
N ASP A 139 15.01 -9.98 10.23
CA ASP A 139 15.18 -11.42 10.51
C ASP A 139 13.91 -12.25 10.22
N HIS A 140 12.72 -11.65 10.22
CA HIS A 140 11.43 -12.37 10.20
C HIS A 140 10.44 -11.90 9.13
N GLN A 141 10.93 -11.41 7.98
CA GLN A 141 10.07 -10.90 6.91
C GLN A 141 8.95 -11.88 6.50
N SER A 142 9.23 -13.19 6.39
CA SER A 142 8.23 -14.15 5.93
C SER A 142 7.12 -14.43 6.96
N GLU A 143 7.40 -14.40 8.26
CA GLU A 143 6.40 -14.40 9.34
C GLU A 143 5.50 -13.16 9.26
N LEU A 144 6.10 -11.98 9.09
CA LEU A 144 5.37 -10.73 9.02
C LEU A 144 4.48 -10.67 7.78
N ILE A 145 4.97 -11.12 6.61
CA ILE A 145 4.17 -11.24 5.38
C ILE A 145 2.98 -12.18 5.60
N ALA A 146 3.19 -13.34 6.24
CA ALA A 146 2.10 -14.28 6.54
C ALA A 146 1.03 -13.63 7.44
N SER A 147 1.44 -12.85 8.44
CA SER A 147 0.53 -12.10 9.31
C SER A 147 -0.28 -11.05 8.52
N VAL A 148 0.39 -10.25 7.69
CA VAL A 148 -0.24 -9.22 6.84
C VAL A 148 -1.26 -9.86 5.87
N MET A 149 -0.92 -10.98 5.24
CA MET A 149 -1.85 -11.72 4.37
C MET A 149 -3.09 -12.21 5.13
N ASN A 150 -2.94 -12.63 6.40
CA ASN A 150 -4.07 -12.99 7.24
C ASN A 150 -4.95 -11.78 7.54
N THR A 151 -4.35 -10.63 7.87
CA THR A 151 -5.09 -9.38 8.11
C THR A 151 -5.86 -8.97 6.86
N ALA A 152 -5.22 -8.90 5.69
CA ALA A 152 -5.85 -8.56 4.42
C ALA A 152 -7.04 -9.47 4.06
N ALA A 153 -6.90 -10.78 4.33
CA ALA A 153 -7.98 -11.74 4.14
C ALA A 153 -9.20 -11.49 5.05
N GLN A 154 -9.00 -10.95 6.26
CA GLN A 154 -10.09 -10.54 7.15
C GLN A 154 -10.81 -9.28 6.67
N GLN A 155 -10.16 -8.51 5.79
CA GLN A 155 -10.68 -7.28 5.19
C GLN A 155 -11.28 -7.49 3.79
N ASN A 156 -11.34 -8.74 3.32
CA ASN A 156 -11.81 -9.16 2.00
C ASN A 156 -11.02 -8.53 0.85
N GLU A 157 -9.72 -8.35 1.03
CA GLU A 157 -8.81 -7.95 -0.05
C GLU A 157 -8.52 -9.12 -0.99
N HIS A 158 -8.17 -8.81 -2.24
CA HIS A 158 -7.74 -9.82 -3.22
C HIS A 158 -6.24 -9.78 -3.48
N TYR A 159 -5.62 -8.60 -3.30
CA TYR A 159 -4.28 -8.33 -3.80
C TYR A 159 -3.52 -7.32 -2.93
N MET A 160 -2.21 -7.49 -2.78
CA MET A 160 -1.34 -6.50 -2.15
C MET A 160 -0.02 -6.30 -2.92
N GLU A 161 0.46 -5.06 -2.95
CA GLU A 161 1.84 -4.70 -3.31
C GLU A 161 2.58 -4.26 -2.05
N LEU A 162 3.40 -5.15 -1.48
CA LEU A 162 4.14 -4.84 -0.26
C LEU A 162 5.49 -4.21 -0.62
N MET A 163 5.80 -3.07 0.00
CA MET A 163 7.11 -2.45 -0.06
C MET A 163 8.05 -3.20 0.88
N VAL A 164 9.12 -3.76 0.32
CA VAL A 164 10.08 -4.63 1.01
C VAL A 164 11.52 -4.30 0.61
N LEU A 165 12.46 -4.78 1.43
CA LEU A 165 13.89 -4.64 1.20
C LEU A 165 14.58 -6.01 1.29
N PRO A 166 14.51 -6.86 0.24
CA PRO A 166 14.95 -8.25 0.32
C PRO A 166 16.44 -8.42 0.62
N ASP A 167 17.28 -7.43 0.26
CA ASP A 167 18.71 -7.42 0.55
C ASP A 167 19.07 -6.73 1.87
N ASN A 168 18.08 -6.35 2.69
CA ASN A 168 18.27 -5.64 3.96
C ASN A 168 19.24 -4.44 3.83
N ALA A 169 19.11 -3.67 2.75
CA ALA A 169 19.95 -2.52 2.40
C ALA A 169 21.43 -2.83 2.13
N HIS A 170 21.83 -4.10 1.97
CA HIS A 170 23.24 -4.45 1.70
C HIS A 170 23.79 -3.75 0.45
N SER A 171 22.95 -3.51 -0.56
CA SER A 171 23.30 -2.70 -1.75
C SER A 171 23.83 -1.28 -1.43
N THR A 172 23.47 -0.68 -0.30
CA THR A 172 23.98 0.64 0.10
C THR A 172 25.47 0.62 0.43
N SER A 173 26.02 -0.53 0.84
CA SER A 173 27.44 -0.69 1.19
C SER A 173 28.39 -0.46 0.00
N PHE A 174 27.88 -0.59 -1.23
CA PHE A 174 28.65 -0.39 -2.45
C PHE A 174 28.78 1.10 -2.86
N GLY A 175 28.11 2.02 -2.15
CA GLY A 175 28.17 3.46 -2.44
C GLY A 175 29.59 4.02 -2.36
N ASP A 176 30.42 3.51 -1.46
CA ASP A 176 31.81 3.93 -1.29
C ASP A 176 32.67 3.74 -2.55
N MET A 177 32.32 2.77 -3.42
CA MET A 177 32.99 2.54 -4.69
C MET A 177 32.79 3.67 -5.71
N LEU A 178 31.80 4.53 -5.48
CA LEU A 178 31.38 5.58 -6.41
C LEU A 178 32.00 6.94 -6.09
N LYS A 179 32.72 7.06 -4.97
CA LYS A 179 33.34 8.30 -4.53
C LYS A 179 34.19 8.91 -5.65
N GLY A 180 33.95 10.19 -5.94
CA GLY A 180 34.63 10.93 -7.01
C GLY A 180 34.09 10.68 -8.43
N THR A 181 33.12 9.77 -8.61
CA THR A 181 32.46 9.54 -9.90
C THR A 181 31.17 10.37 -9.98
N THR A 182 31.05 11.25 -10.97
CA THR A 182 29.88 12.14 -11.09
C THR A 182 28.79 11.60 -12.01
N SER A 183 29.15 10.91 -13.10
CA SER A 183 28.20 10.42 -14.10
C SER A 183 27.48 9.14 -13.65
N PHE A 184 26.14 9.11 -13.73
CA PHE A 184 25.35 7.90 -13.50
C PHE A 184 25.75 6.73 -14.43
N SER A 185 26.17 7.01 -15.66
CA SER A 185 26.67 5.98 -16.57
C SER A 185 27.95 5.32 -16.08
N GLN A 186 28.88 6.11 -15.56
CA GLN A 186 30.13 5.60 -14.99
C GLN A 186 29.86 4.87 -13.68
N LYS A 187 29.03 5.41 -12.79
CA LYS A 187 28.62 4.73 -11.55
C LYS A 187 28.02 3.35 -11.83
N ARG A 188 27.07 3.28 -12.78
CA ARG A 188 26.49 2.00 -13.22
C ARG A 188 27.54 1.02 -13.74
N LYS A 189 28.48 1.47 -14.58
CA LYS A 189 29.56 0.62 -15.09
C LYS A 189 30.47 0.08 -14.00
N ILE A 190 30.79 0.89 -12.98
CA ILE A 190 31.60 0.48 -11.83
C ILE A 190 30.89 -0.62 -11.04
N LEU A 191 29.63 -0.38 -10.66
CA LEU A 191 28.84 -1.35 -9.88
C LEU A 191 28.62 -2.65 -10.65
N LEU A 192 28.20 -2.58 -11.91
CA LEU A 192 27.93 -3.78 -12.70
C LEU A 192 29.20 -4.55 -13.13
N LYS A 193 30.40 -3.98 -12.95
CA LYS A 193 31.66 -4.73 -13.09
C LYS A 193 32.06 -5.46 -11.80
N ASN A 194 31.52 -5.05 -10.64
CA ASN A 194 31.80 -5.68 -9.37
C ASN A 194 30.96 -6.96 -9.21
N GLN A 195 31.63 -8.08 -8.96
CA GLN A 195 30.97 -9.38 -8.86
C GLN A 195 30.07 -9.49 -7.62
N ASP A 196 30.47 -8.88 -6.50
CA ASP A 196 29.71 -8.93 -5.25
C ASP A 196 28.39 -8.13 -5.38
N PHE A 197 28.41 -7.01 -6.11
CA PHE A 197 27.20 -6.26 -6.44
C PHE A 197 26.28 -7.06 -7.36
N GLN A 198 26.82 -7.75 -8.36
CA GLN A 198 26.03 -8.67 -9.20
C GLN A 198 25.44 -9.83 -8.39
N ASN A 199 26.18 -10.36 -7.43
CA ASN A 199 25.68 -11.40 -6.52
C ASN A 199 24.53 -10.85 -5.65
N ASN A 200 24.62 -9.61 -5.18
CA ASN A 200 23.55 -8.95 -4.42
C ASN A 200 22.28 -8.76 -5.26
N ILE A 201 22.39 -8.38 -6.54
CA ILE A 201 21.25 -8.28 -7.46
C ILE A 201 20.54 -9.63 -7.56
N ASN A 202 21.30 -10.70 -7.83
CA ASN A 202 20.75 -12.05 -7.94
C ASN A 202 20.08 -12.51 -6.64
N TYR A 203 20.74 -12.27 -5.50
CA TYR A 203 20.18 -12.56 -4.17
C TYR A 203 18.86 -11.82 -3.97
N THR A 204 18.81 -10.51 -4.24
CA THR A 204 17.60 -9.68 -4.10
C THR A 204 16.41 -10.27 -4.87
N ALA A 205 16.63 -10.66 -6.14
CA ALA A 205 15.57 -11.20 -6.99
C ALA A 205 15.09 -12.60 -6.53
N ILE A 206 16.01 -13.45 -6.06
CA ILE A 206 15.70 -14.79 -5.55
C ILE A 206 14.96 -14.69 -4.21
N GLU A 207 15.46 -13.85 -3.30
CA GLU A 207 14.94 -13.73 -1.95
C GLU A 207 13.50 -13.22 -1.93
N ALA A 208 13.15 -12.28 -2.82
CA ALA A 208 11.76 -11.87 -3.01
C ALA A 208 10.80 -13.06 -3.29
N ASN A 209 11.23 -14.06 -4.06
CA ASN A 209 10.41 -15.25 -4.31
C ASN A 209 10.39 -16.21 -3.12
N ASN A 210 11.54 -16.36 -2.44
CA ASN A 210 11.64 -17.18 -1.23
C ASN A 210 10.70 -16.67 -0.13
N LEU A 211 10.65 -15.36 0.09
CA LEU A 211 9.78 -14.73 1.08
C LEU A 211 8.30 -15.06 0.84
N VAL A 212 7.84 -15.01 -0.43
CA VAL A 212 6.46 -15.41 -0.78
C VAL A 212 6.22 -16.89 -0.50
N GLN A 213 7.15 -17.76 -0.90
CA GLN A 213 7.02 -19.21 -0.67
C GLN A 213 6.98 -19.55 0.83
N GLN A 214 7.89 -18.97 1.61
CA GLN A 214 7.96 -19.17 3.06
C GLN A 214 6.71 -18.63 3.76
N ALA A 215 6.21 -17.45 3.38
CA ALA A 215 4.98 -16.91 3.96
C ALA A 215 3.78 -17.84 3.69
N ARG A 216 3.66 -18.36 2.47
CA ARG A 216 2.62 -19.36 2.12
C ARG A 216 2.79 -20.67 2.88
N GLN A 217 4.03 -21.12 3.11
CA GLN A 217 4.31 -22.29 3.93
C GLN A 217 3.88 -22.09 5.38
N LYS A 218 4.19 -20.92 5.97
CA LYS A 218 3.77 -20.55 7.33
C LYS A 218 2.25 -20.48 7.48
N LEU A 219 1.55 -20.07 6.42
CA LEU A 219 0.08 -20.11 6.34
C LEU A 219 -0.50 -21.52 6.08
N GLY A 220 0.34 -22.53 5.85
CA GLY A 220 -0.13 -23.87 5.52
C GLY A 220 -0.88 -23.95 4.19
N CYS A 221 -0.55 -23.10 3.22
CA CYS A 221 -1.30 -23.00 1.96
C CYS A 221 -1.19 -24.22 1.04
N GLU A 222 -0.20 -25.09 1.25
CA GLU A 222 -0.11 -26.37 0.53
C GLU A 222 -1.12 -27.38 1.04
N THR A 223 -1.35 -27.41 2.36
CA THR A 223 -2.28 -28.34 3.02
C THR A 223 -3.70 -27.80 3.04
N HIS A 224 -3.87 -26.48 3.11
CA HIS A 224 -5.17 -25.81 3.16
C HIS A 224 -5.28 -24.67 2.14
N PRO A 225 -5.23 -24.96 0.83
CA PRO A 225 -5.17 -23.94 -0.23
C PRO A 225 -6.42 -23.06 -0.33
N ASP A 226 -7.53 -23.47 0.29
CA ASP A 226 -8.81 -22.75 0.28
C ASP A 226 -8.99 -21.76 1.44
N GLN A 227 -8.04 -21.68 2.37
CA GLN A 227 -8.05 -20.63 3.38
C GLN A 227 -7.97 -19.25 2.72
N LYS A 228 -8.70 -18.28 3.28
CA LYS A 228 -8.81 -16.93 2.71
C LYS A 228 -7.43 -16.29 2.50
N ALA A 229 -6.54 -16.37 3.48
CA ALA A 229 -5.18 -15.85 3.40
C ALA A 229 -4.38 -16.45 2.23
N CYS A 230 -4.58 -17.73 1.92
CA CYS A 230 -3.90 -18.41 0.81
C CYS A 230 -4.41 -17.98 -0.57
N LYS A 231 -5.58 -17.33 -0.63
CA LYS A 231 -6.13 -16.72 -1.85
C LYS A 231 -5.68 -15.28 -2.07
N ILE A 232 -5.07 -14.63 -1.07
CA ILE A 232 -4.48 -13.31 -1.24
C ILE A 232 -3.28 -13.43 -2.17
N LYS A 233 -3.33 -12.70 -3.28
CA LYS A 233 -2.17 -12.55 -4.17
C LYS A 233 -1.31 -11.42 -3.62
N ILE A 234 0.00 -11.63 -3.58
CA ILE A 234 0.96 -10.58 -3.21
C ILE A 234 2.01 -10.44 -4.31
N ASN A 235 2.46 -9.21 -4.53
CA ASN A 235 3.74 -8.89 -5.18
C ASN A 235 4.48 -7.86 -4.32
N PHE A 236 5.73 -7.59 -4.69
CA PHE A 236 6.63 -6.73 -3.96
C PHE A 236 7.09 -5.54 -4.78
N ILE A 237 7.24 -4.41 -4.09
CA ILE A 237 7.91 -3.21 -4.59
C ILE A 237 9.21 -3.05 -3.79
N TYR A 238 10.34 -2.93 -4.47
CA TYR A 238 11.61 -2.65 -3.79
C TYR A 238 11.67 -1.16 -3.46
N TYR A 239 11.85 -0.78 -2.19
CA TYR A 239 12.06 0.62 -1.83
C TYR A 239 13.54 1.01 -1.69
N SER A 240 13.90 2.20 -2.16
CA SER A 240 15.17 2.86 -1.84
C SER A 240 14.97 3.89 -0.71
N LEU A 241 16.01 4.14 0.08
CA LEU A 241 15.97 5.06 1.22
C LEU A 241 16.46 6.46 0.78
N ARG A 242 15.64 7.51 0.86
CA ARG A 242 16.03 8.85 0.35
C ARG A 242 16.96 9.65 1.27
N GLU A 243 16.93 9.38 2.57
CA GLU A 243 17.68 10.15 3.58
C GLU A 243 19.09 9.56 3.80
N GLN A 244 19.85 9.44 2.70
CA GLN A 244 21.22 8.90 2.70
C GLN A 244 22.08 9.54 1.60
N PRO A 245 23.43 9.41 1.61
CA PRO A 245 24.27 9.97 0.57
C PRO A 245 23.92 9.46 -0.83
N LEU A 246 23.99 10.33 -1.83
CA LEU A 246 23.59 10.04 -3.23
C LEU A 246 24.30 8.82 -3.85
N ASP A 247 25.54 8.52 -3.43
CA ASP A 247 26.26 7.36 -3.93
C ASP A 247 25.68 6.05 -3.39
N ASN A 248 25.35 6.00 -2.10
CA ASN A 248 24.66 4.88 -1.48
C ASN A 248 23.26 4.69 -2.07
N LEU A 249 22.51 5.78 -2.23
CA LEU A 249 21.21 5.75 -2.89
C LEU A 249 21.32 5.24 -4.32
N PHE A 250 22.27 5.73 -5.13
CA PHE A 250 22.43 5.25 -6.51
C PHE A 250 22.75 3.76 -6.57
N ALA A 251 23.59 3.25 -5.67
CA ALA A 251 23.90 1.82 -5.59
C ALA A 251 22.66 0.99 -5.25
N GLN A 252 21.88 1.43 -4.25
CA GLN A 252 20.63 0.78 -3.86
C GLN A 252 19.59 0.81 -4.98
N THR A 253 19.34 1.97 -5.59
CA THR A 253 18.35 2.11 -6.65
C THR A 253 18.77 1.33 -7.90
N LEU A 254 20.05 1.28 -8.26
CA LEU A 254 20.51 0.41 -9.36
C LEU A 254 20.27 -1.07 -9.04
N ASN A 255 20.56 -1.52 -7.82
CA ASN A 255 20.27 -2.89 -7.38
C ASN A 255 18.78 -3.21 -7.52
N ALA A 256 17.92 -2.29 -7.08
CA ALA A 256 16.46 -2.40 -7.20
C ALA A 256 16.02 -2.58 -8.66
N PHE A 257 16.46 -1.71 -9.57
CA PHE A 257 16.07 -1.76 -10.97
C PHE A 257 16.55 -3.05 -11.67
N GLU A 258 17.79 -3.48 -11.41
CA GLU A 258 18.32 -4.74 -11.96
C GLU A 258 17.57 -5.96 -11.42
N ALA A 259 17.33 -6.01 -10.10
CA ALA A 259 16.62 -7.12 -9.46
C ALA A 259 15.15 -7.21 -9.89
N VAL A 260 14.44 -6.08 -9.99
CA VAL A 260 13.06 -6.03 -10.50
C VAL A 260 13.03 -6.47 -11.96
N ALA A 261 13.94 -5.98 -12.81
CA ALA A 261 14.01 -6.39 -14.21
C ALA A 261 14.24 -7.90 -14.36
N GLN A 262 15.13 -8.49 -13.56
CA GLN A 262 15.37 -9.93 -13.51
C GLN A 262 14.13 -10.69 -13.05
N SER A 263 13.48 -10.23 -11.98
CA SER A 263 12.29 -10.85 -11.41
C SER A 263 11.11 -10.82 -12.38
N MET A 264 10.81 -9.68 -13.00
CA MET A 264 9.74 -9.58 -14.00
C MET A 264 9.98 -10.48 -15.22
N LYS A 265 11.25 -10.61 -15.67
CA LYS A 265 11.61 -11.52 -16.77
C LYS A 265 11.35 -12.98 -16.41
N SER A 266 11.58 -13.38 -15.16
CA SER A 266 11.31 -14.73 -14.66
C SER A 266 9.89 -14.92 -14.10
N LYS A 267 9.01 -13.91 -14.22
CA LYS A 267 7.66 -13.89 -13.61
C LYS A 267 7.68 -14.07 -12.08
N GLY A 268 8.70 -13.51 -11.43
CA GLY A 268 8.84 -13.47 -9.98
C GLY A 268 7.97 -12.41 -9.30
N ALA A 269 8.07 -12.35 -7.97
CA ALA A 269 7.22 -11.53 -7.12
C ALA A 269 7.58 -10.03 -7.08
N LEU A 270 8.78 -9.63 -7.51
CA LEU A 270 9.26 -8.25 -7.42
C LEU A 270 8.91 -7.49 -8.71
N VAL A 271 8.04 -6.48 -8.62
CA VAL A 271 7.36 -5.89 -9.79
C VAL A 271 7.57 -4.40 -9.99
N GLY A 272 8.17 -3.69 -9.03
CA GLY A 272 8.40 -2.26 -9.15
C GLY A 272 9.40 -1.73 -8.13
N VAL A 273 9.66 -0.43 -8.22
CA VAL A 273 10.51 0.32 -7.30
C VAL A 273 9.76 1.48 -6.64
N ASN A 274 10.22 1.87 -5.45
CA ASN A 274 9.78 3.04 -4.69
C ASN A 274 10.96 3.80 -4.06
N LEU A 275 10.70 4.98 -3.52
CA LEU A 275 11.61 5.83 -2.75
C LEU A 275 10.89 6.27 -1.47
N VAL A 276 11.39 5.87 -0.30
CA VAL A 276 10.72 6.01 1.01
C VAL A 276 11.65 6.66 2.04
N GLN A 277 11.14 6.93 3.26
CA GLN A 277 11.69 7.79 4.35
C GLN A 277 11.14 9.23 4.31
N PRO A 278 11.28 10.01 5.41
CA PRO A 278 10.72 11.36 5.50
C PRO A 278 11.07 12.20 4.28
N GLU A 279 10.06 12.76 3.63
CA GLU A 279 10.24 13.60 2.44
C GLU A 279 10.77 15.00 2.79
N ASP A 280 10.53 15.45 4.02
CA ASP A 280 11.03 16.69 4.65
C ASP A 280 12.42 16.54 5.28
N GLY A 281 13.07 15.37 5.14
CA GLY A 281 14.43 15.16 5.62
C GLY A 281 15.46 16.09 4.94
N ILE A 282 16.54 16.43 5.65
CA ILE A 282 17.55 17.40 5.18
C ILE A 282 18.18 16.95 3.86
N ILE A 283 18.51 15.66 3.72
CA ILE A 283 19.07 15.10 2.50
C ILE A 283 18.00 14.98 1.42
N SER A 284 16.79 14.56 1.81
CA SER A 284 15.63 14.41 0.93
C SER A 284 15.30 15.70 0.20
N LEU A 285 15.10 16.80 0.94
CA LEU A 285 14.83 18.12 0.37
C LEU A 285 16.00 18.62 -0.49
N ARG A 286 17.23 18.57 0.04
CA ARG A 286 18.43 19.06 -0.66
C ARG A 286 18.63 18.36 -2.00
N ASP A 287 18.44 17.04 -2.04
CA ASP A 287 18.82 16.21 -3.17
C ASP A 287 17.65 15.74 -4.04
N TYR A 288 16.39 16.07 -3.70
CA TYR A 288 15.17 15.57 -4.35
C TYR A 288 15.26 15.51 -5.88
N ARG A 289 15.64 16.63 -6.52
CA ARG A 289 15.78 16.71 -7.98
C ARG A 289 16.82 15.75 -8.54
N LYS A 290 17.93 15.55 -7.84
CA LYS A 290 18.95 14.56 -8.24
C LYS A 290 18.43 13.14 -8.04
N GLN A 291 17.67 12.88 -6.99
CA GLN A 291 17.00 11.59 -6.78
C GLN A 291 16.06 11.30 -7.96
N MET A 292 15.21 12.26 -8.35
CA MET A 292 14.34 12.11 -9.54
C MET A 292 15.12 11.89 -10.84
N GLN A 293 16.25 12.58 -11.02
CA GLN A 293 17.15 12.34 -12.17
C GLN A 293 17.77 10.93 -12.16
N MET A 294 18.01 10.31 -11.00
CA MET A 294 18.46 8.92 -10.92
C MET A 294 17.38 7.98 -11.45
N TYR A 295 16.13 8.16 -11.01
CA TYR A 295 14.99 7.37 -11.50
C TYR A 295 14.78 7.59 -13.01
N GLN A 296 14.87 8.83 -13.49
CA GLN A 296 14.81 9.13 -14.92
C GLN A 296 15.87 8.37 -15.72
N TYR A 297 17.12 8.42 -15.27
CA TYR A 297 18.24 7.75 -15.91
C TYR A 297 18.06 6.23 -15.93
N LEU A 298 17.66 5.63 -14.81
CA LEU A 298 17.46 4.20 -14.70
C LEU A 298 16.25 3.75 -15.51
N HIS A 299 15.11 4.44 -15.44
CA HIS A 299 13.92 4.08 -16.21
C HIS A 299 14.17 4.12 -17.73
N LYS A 300 15.02 5.03 -18.22
CA LYS A 300 15.45 5.03 -19.62
C LYS A 300 16.17 3.73 -20.02
N LEU A 301 16.90 3.10 -19.10
CA LEU A 301 17.62 1.84 -19.32
C LEU A 301 16.77 0.59 -19.05
N TYR A 302 15.79 0.70 -18.14
CA TYR A 302 14.88 -0.37 -17.76
C TYR A 302 13.42 0.10 -17.88
N PRO A 303 12.92 0.39 -19.10
CA PRO A 303 11.59 0.97 -19.30
C PRO A 303 10.44 0.03 -18.87
N GLN A 304 10.75 -1.26 -18.66
CA GLN A 304 9.81 -2.25 -18.14
C GLN A 304 9.64 -2.21 -16.62
N VAL A 305 10.56 -1.61 -15.88
CA VAL A 305 10.50 -1.57 -14.41
C VAL A 305 9.47 -0.54 -14.00
N ASN A 306 8.47 -0.98 -13.23
CA ASN A 306 7.41 -0.10 -12.76
C ASN A 306 7.89 0.82 -11.62
N ILE A 307 7.34 2.03 -11.54
CA ILE A 307 7.75 3.05 -10.58
C ILE A 307 6.51 3.61 -9.87
N ALA A 308 6.46 3.45 -8.54
CA ALA A 308 5.56 4.20 -7.66
C ALA A 308 6.43 5.01 -6.71
N LEU A 309 6.16 6.31 -6.50
CA LEU A 309 7.01 7.15 -5.64
C LEU A 309 6.17 7.83 -4.56
N HIS A 310 6.66 7.85 -3.32
CA HIS A 310 6.19 8.84 -2.35
C HIS A 310 6.56 10.23 -2.88
N ALA A 311 5.56 11.08 -3.05
CA ALA A 311 5.76 12.46 -3.43
C ALA A 311 4.62 13.32 -2.91
N GLY A 312 4.98 14.48 -2.39
CA GLY A 312 4.03 15.42 -1.82
C GLY A 312 3.46 14.99 -0.48
N GLU A 313 4.15 14.13 0.28
CA GLU A 313 3.81 13.80 1.67
C GLU A 313 4.35 14.87 2.63
N ILE A 314 4.05 16.13 2.34
CA ILE A 314 4.57 17.28 3.07
C ILE A 314 3.48 18.35 3.23
N THR A 315 3.69 19.27 4.16
CA THR A 315 2.77 20.39 4.42
C THR A 315 3.55 21.66 4.74
N GLN A 316 2.89 22.82 4.64
CA GLN A 316 3.44 24.12 5.05
C GLN A 316 3.85 24.19 6.53
N GLU A 317 3.42 23.24 7.38
CA GLU A 317 3.84 23.20 8.79
C GLU A 317 5.23 22.59 8.98
N ILE A 318 5.70 21.76 8.04
CA ILE A 318 6.94 20.98 8.20
C ILE A 318 8.05 21.36 7.21
N VAL A 319 7.72 22.05 6.11
CA VAL A 319 8.70 22.52 5.12
C VAL A 319 8.51 24.00 4.73
N THR A 320 9.46 24.55 3.98
CA THR A 320 9.34 25.91 3.45
C THR A 320 8.39 25.96 2.25
N PRO A 321 7.80 27.13 1.90
CA PRO A 321 6.96 27.24 0.72
C PRO A 321 7.63 26.73 -0.57
N GLU A 322 8.94 27.00 -0.73
CA GLU A 322 9.69 26.57 -1.91
C GLU A 322 9.76 25.04 -2.08
N ASP A 323 9.63 24.28 -0.98
CA ASP A 323 9.68 22.81 -0.98
C ASP A 323 8.34 22.18 -1.41
N LEU A 324 7.22 22.91 -1.33
CA LEU A 324 5.88 22.42 -1.71
C LEU A 324 5.56 22.53 -3.20
N ASP A 325 6.47 23.12 -3.97
CA ASP A 325 6.17 23.68 -5.28
C ASP A 325 6.41 22.70 -6.46
N TYR A 326 6.98 21.52 -6.22
CA TYR A 326 7.54 20.68 -7.29
C TYR A 326 7.60 19.16 -7.07
N HIS A 327 7.35 18.62 -5.88
CA HIS A 327 7.64 17.21 -5.58
C HIS A 327 6.81 16.23 -6.44
N ILE A 328 5.49 16.37 -6.45
CA ILE A 328 4.59 15.53 -7.27
C ILE A 328 4.87 15.74 -8.75
N HIS A 329 5.05 16.99 -9.20
CA HIS A 329 5.39 17.28 -10.59
C HIS A 329 6.70 16.58 -10.99
N ASP A 330 7.78 16.74 -10.22
CA ASP A 330 9.08 16.17 -10.57
C ASP A 330 9.07 14.64 -10.47
N ALA A 331 8.33 14.05 -9.54
CA ALA A 331 8.12 12.59 -9.49
C ALA A 331 7.47 12.05 -10.77
N LEU A 332 6.48 12.75 -11.31
CA LEU A 332 5.78 12.36 -12.55
C LEU A 332 6.62 12.61 -13.80
N PHE A 333 7.09 13.84 -13.98
CA PHE A 333 7.71 14.29 -15.23
C PHE A 333 9.20 13.96 -15.32
N THR A 334 9.91 13.90 -14.18
CA THR A 334 11.33 13.53 -14.13
C THR A 334 11.48 12.09 -13.64
N GLY A 335 10.95 11.76 -12.46
CA GLY A 335 11.04 10.43 -11.85
C GLY A 335 10.30 9.31 -12.59
N GLN A 336 9.45 9.67 -13.58
CA GLN A 336 8.67 8.73 -14.40
C GLN A 336 7.68 7.88 -13.59
N ALA A 337 7.20 8.39 -12.45
CA ALA A 337 6.23 7.68 -11.63
C ALA A 337 4.97 7.29 -12.43
N GLN A 338 4.49 6.08 -12.21
CA GLN A 338 3.20 5.57 -12.67
C GLN A 338 2.12 5.75 -11.60
N ARG A 339 2.51 5.78 -10.32
CA ARG A 339 1.65 6.11 -9.18
C ARG A 339 2.38 7.03 -8.21
N ILE A 340 1.61 7.89 -7.55
CA ILE A 340 2.08 8.81 -6.51
C ILE A 340 1.53 8.36 -5.16
N GLY A 341 2.41 8.08 -4.22
CA GLY A 341 2.05 7.83 -2.82
C GLY A 341 1.76 9.15 -2.11
N HIS A 342 0.68 9.17 -1.32
CA HIS A 342 0.19 10.31 -0.53
C HIS A 342 -0.33 11.48 -1.39
N GLY A 343 0.55 12.25 -2.02
CA GLY A 343 0.18 13.39 -2.86
C GLY A 343 -0.60 14.49 -2.13
N VAL A 344 -0.23 14.78 -0.88
CA VAL A 344 -0.95 15.69 0.03
C VAL A 344 -0.82 17.16 -0.37
N ASP A 345 0.34 17.57 -0.86
CA ASP A 345 0.66 18.98 -1.15
C ASP A 345 0.22 19.49 -2.54
N ILE A 346 -0.50 18.70 -3.35
CA ILE A 346 -0.80 19.00 -4.76
C ILE A 346 -1.37 20.41 -5.03
N ALA A 347 -2.07 21.01 -4.07
CA ALA A 347 -2.61 22.35 -4.21
C ALA A 347 -1.53 23.45 -4.22
N HIS A 348 -0.33 23.15 -3.72
CA HIS A 348 0.81 24.05 -3.63
C HIS A 348 1.73 23.98 -4.86
N GLU A 349 1.66 22.91 -5.65
CA GLU A 349 2.45 22.72 -6.87
C GLU A 349 2.31 23.91 -7.84
N ASN A 350 3.45 24.48 -8.26
CA ASN A 350 3.48 25.63 -9.19
C ASN A 350 2.74 25.35 -10.52
N ASN A 351 2.68 24.07 -10.92
CA ASN A 351 2.05 23.62 -12.16
C ASN A 351 0.80 22.76 -11.91
N VAL A 352 0.10 22.95 -10.78
CA VAL A 352 -1.04 22.12 -10.33
C VAL A 352 -2.00 21.71 -11.45
N ASN A 353 -2.50 22.63 -12.27
CA ASN A 353 -3.45 22.31 -13.35
C ASN A 353 -2.82 21.35 -14.39
N LYS A 354 -1.59 21.63 -14.83
CA LYS A 354 -0.88 20.78 -15.79
C LYS A 354 -0.56 19.41 -15.18
N THR A 355 -0.20 19.37 -13.90
CA THR A 355 0.06 18.13 -13.17
C THR A 355 -1.20 17.27 -13.10
N LEU A 356 -2.34 17.85 -12.70
CA LEU A 356 -3.63 17.16 -12.64
C LEU A 356 -4.10 16.68 -14.02
N ASP A 357 -4.00 17.53 -15.06
CA ASP A 357 -4.36 17.15 -16.43
C ASP A 357 -3.51 15.99 -16.95
N TYR A 358 -2.22 15.99 -16.64
CA TYR A 358 -1.31 14.88 -16.97
C TYR A 358 -1.70 13.62 -16.22
N MET A 359 -1.97 13.72 -14.91
CA MET A 359 -2.37 12.58 -14.10
C MET A 359 -3.69 11.96 -14.57
N ALA A 360 -4.69 12.78 -14.89
CA ALA A 360 -5.97 12.31 -15.42
C ALA A 360 -5.81 11.66 -16.80
N SER A 361 -5.15 12.34 -17.75
CA SER A 361 -5.01 11.86 -19.14
C SER A 361 -4.08 10.66 -19.29
N GLN A 362 -3.07 10.51 -18.43
CA GLN A 362 -2.15 9.37 -18.42
C GLN A 362 -2.51 8.34 -17.34
N HIS A 363 -3.66 8.52 -16.67
CA HIS A 363 -4.17 7.66 -15.62
C HIS A 363 -3.15 7.34 -14.51
N LYS A 364 -2.44 8.38 -14.04
CA LYS A 364 -1.49 8.29 -12.94
C LYS A 364 -2.27 8.32 -11.63
N ALA A 365 -2.32 7.17 -10.96
CA ALA A 365 -3.11 7.03 -9.75
C ALA A 365 -2.41 7.62 -8.53
N VAL A 366 -3.21 8.14 -7.59
CA VAL A 366 -2.75 8.53 -6.26
C VAL A 366 -3.12 7.46 -5.25
N GLU A 367 -2.13 7.02 -4.47
CA GLU A 367 -2.31 6.09 -3.35
C GLU A 367 -2.60 6.90 -2.09
N ILE A 368 -3.87 6.95 -1.69
CA ILE A 368 -4.39 7.82 -0.64
C ILE A 368 -4.37 7.08 0.70
N ASN A 369 -3.68 7.65 1.69
CA ASN A 369 -3.39 7.05 3.00
C ASN A 369 -4.03 7.87 4.14
N LEU A 370 -5.37 7.93 4.19
CA LEU A 370 -6.13 8.90 4.99
C LEU A 370 -5.77 8.93 6.48
N VAL A 371 -5.76 7.75 7.14
CA VAL A 371 -5.43 7.69 8.58
C VAL A 371 -3.95 7.99 8.83
N SER A 372 -3.07 7.66 7.88
CA SER A 372 -1.66 8.07 7.96
C SER A 372 -1.59 9.60 7.95
N ASN A 373 -2.08 10.25 6.90
CA ASN A 373 -2.04 11.71 6.76
C ASN A 373 -2.71 12.45 7.93
N GLN A 374 -3.79 11.91 8.51
CA GLN A 374 -4.38 12.44 9.73
C GLN A 374 -3.43 12.37 10.93
N LYS A 375 -2.77 11.23 11.16
CA LYS A 375 -1.95 11.00 12.34
C LYS A 375 -0.57 11.66 12.27
N ILE A 376 0.05 11.68 11.10
CA ILE A 376 1.42 12.18 10.91
C ILE A 376 1.45 13.63 10.42
N LEU A 377 0.52 14.04 9.55
CA LEU A 377 0.48 15.39 8.96
C LEU A 377 -0.66 16.27 9.49
N LYS A 378 -1.58 15.72 10.30
CA LYS A 378 -2.81 16.39 10.75
C LYS A 378 -3.72 16.85 9.61
N VAL A 379 -3.64 16.20 8.45
CA VAL A 379 -4.46 16.50 7.27
C VAL A 379 -5.60 15.48 7.18
N SER A 380 -6.85 15.94 7.24
CA SER A 380 -8.06 15.11 7.12
C SER A 380 -9.24 15.97 6.64
N GLY A 381 -10.37 15.32 6.32
CA GLY A 381 -11.60 15.98 5.92
C GLY A 381 -11.46 16.86 4.68
N ALA A 382 -11.91 18.11 4.78
CA ALA A 382 -11.89 19.07 3.68
C ALA A 382 -10.47 19.56 3.33
N ASP A 383 -9.51 19.47 4.26
CA ASP A 383 -8.13 19.90 4.04
C ASP A 383 -7.32 18.86 3.24
N HIS A 384 -7.81 17.62 3.15
CA HIS A 384 -7.15 16.56 2.38
C HIS A 384 -7.49 16.67 0.88
N PRO A 385 -6.52 16.52 -0.04
CA PRO A 385 -6.75 16.69 -1.48
C PRO A 385 -7.51 15.55 -2.16
N LEU A 386 -8.10 14.59 -1.42
CA LEU A 386 -8.77 13.42 -2.01
C LEU A 386 -9.90 13.85 -2.96
N ASN A 387 -10.78 14.74 -2.48
CA ASN A 387 -11.87 15.26 -3.29
C ASN A 387 -11.38 16.18 -4.42
N PHE A 388 -10.21 16.81 -4.25
CA PHE A 388 -9.59 17.62 -5.29
C PHE A 388 -9.13 16.75 -6.46
N TYR A 389 -8.44 15.64 -6.20
CA TYR A 389 -8.08 14.67 -7.24
C TYR A 389 -9.30 14.09 -7.97
N LEU A 390 -10.32 13.66 -7.22
CA LEU A 390 -11.55 13.09 -7.80
C LEU A 390 -12.27 14.09 -8.71
N LYS A 391 -12.37 15.36 -8.29
CA LYS A 391 -12.98 16.44 -9.10
C LYS A 391 -12.22 16.69 -10.40
N HIS A 392 -10.91 16.42 -10.42
CA HIS A 392 -10.05 16.57 -11.59
C HIS A 392 -9.87 15.27 -12.39
N HIS A 393 -10.72 14.25 -12.16
CA HIS A 393 -10.67 12.96 -12.86
C HIS A 393 -9.33 12.22 -12.70
N VAL A 394 -8.58 12.51 -11.64
CA VAL A 394 -7.37 11.76 -11.30
C VAL A 394 -7.79 10.48 -10.59
N PRO A 395 -7.34 9.30 -11.06
CA PRO A 395 -7.68 8.05 -10.38
C PRO A 395 -7.03 7.97 -9.01
N VAL A 396 -7.75 7.42 -8.04
CA VAL A 396 -7.24 7.19 -6.68
C VAL A 396 -7.45 5.74 -6.26
N VAL A 397 -6.59 5.28 -5.35
CA VAL A 397 -6.73 4.04 -4.59
C VAL A 397 -6.61 4.37 -3.09
N LEU A 398 -7.17 3.52 -2.21
CA LEU A 398 -7.04 3.67 -0.76
C LEU A 398 -6.08 2.63 -0.21
N SER A 399 -5.24 3.06 0.73
CA SER A 399 -4.24 2.22 1.39
C SER A 399 -4.02 2.66 2.85
N THR A 400 -3.40 1.79 3.62
CA THR A 400 -3.16 1.91 5.06
C THR A 400 -1.79 2.44 5.40
N ASP A 401 -0.85 2.39 4.45
CA ASP A 401 0.54 2.77 4.62
C ASP A 401 1.29 1.80 5.55
N ASP A 402 1.21 2.03 6.86
CA ASP A 402 1.81 1.21 7.91
C ASP A 402 0.73 0.75 8.91
N GLU A 403 -0.11 -0.22 8.48
CA GLU A 403 -1.30 -0.68 9.21
C GLU A 403 -1.06 -0.93 10.71
N GLY A 404 0.05 -1.60 11.05
CA GLY A 404 0.42 -1.99 12.41
C GLY A 404 0.87 -0.81 13.28
N ILE A 405 1.77 0.05 12.78
CA ILE A 405 2.20 1.26 13.49
C ILE A 405 1.01 2.20 13.66
N LEU A 406 0.26 2.45 12.59
CA LEU A 406 -0.84 3.41 12.60
C LEU A 406 -2.08 2.91 13.35
N ARG A 407 -2.14 1.63 13.77
CA ARG A 407 -3.30 1.07 14.48
C ARG A 407 -4.59 1.28 13.70
N THR A 408 -4.52 1.02 12.40
CA THR A 408 -5.63 1.19 11.46
C THR A 408 -5.86 -0.11 10.70
N ASN A 409 -6.79 -0.09 9.77
CA ASN A 409 -6.96 -1.16 8.80
C ASN A 409 -7.60 -0.62 7.52
N LEU A 410 -7.55 -1.37 6.42
CA LEU A 410 -8.09 -0.91 5.14
C LEU A 410 -9.59 -0.58 5.24
N THR A 411 -10.36 -1.34 6.03
CA THR A 411 -11.78 -1.01 6.27
C THR A 411 -11.95 0.38 6.90
N GLN A 412 -11.08 0.76 7.84
CA GLN A 412 -11.09 2.07 8.46
C GLN A 412 -10.77 3.19 7.46
N GLN A 413 -9.90 2.95 6.47
CA GLN A 413 -9.66 3.93 5.39
C GLN A 413 -10.94 4.20 4.59
N TYR A 414 -11.73 3.16 4.30
CA TYR A 414 -13.01 3.33 3.61
C TYR A 414 -14.04 4.04 4.49
N VAL A 415 -14.07 3.76 5.80
CA VAL A 415 -14.93 4.51 6.74
C VAL A 415 -14.55 5.99 6.76
N GLU A 416 -13.27 6.30 6.87
CA GLU A 416 -12.76 7.68 6.86
C GLU A 416 -13.14 8.40 5.55
N ALA A 417 -12.97 7.72 4.40
CA ALA A 417 -13.36 8.26 3.09
C ALA A 417 -14.85 8.66 3.02
N VAL A 418 -15.73 7.94 3.73
CA VAL A 418 -17.17 8.27 3.77
C VAL A 418 -17.45 9.36 4.80
N VAL A 419 -16.99 9.18 6.03
CA VAL A 419 -17.37 10.02 7.17
C VAL A 419 -16.74 11.40 7.07
N SER A 420 -15.45 11.47 6.77
CA SER A 420 -14.69 12.73 6.75
C SER A 420 -14.62 13.35 5.37
N HIS A 421 -14.65 12.54 4.30
CA HIS A 421 -14.51 13.03 2.92
C HIS A 421 -15.79 12.95 2.08
N GLY A 422 -16.87 12.35 2.60
CA GLY A 422 -18.18 12.36 1.96
C GLY A 422 -18.30 11.50 0.70
N LEU A 423 -17.41 10.50 0.51
CA LEU A 423 -17.46 9.64 -0.67
C LEU A 423 -18.73 8.76 -0.68
N ASP A 424 -19.31 8.61 -1.87
CA ASP A 424 -20.46 7.74 -2.09
C ASP A 424 -20.07 6.30 -2.46
N TYR A 425 -21.05 5.39 -2.42
CA TYR A 425 -20.84 3.97 -2.73
C TYR A 425 -20.25 3.75 -4.13
N SER A 426 -20.70 4.51 -5.13
CA SER A 426 -20.23 4.37 -6.52
C SER A 426 -18.75 4.69 -6.64
N THR A 427 -18.29 5.71 -5.92
CA THR A 427 -16.90 6.13 -5.84
C THR A 427 -16.07 5.06 -5.13
N LEU A 428 -16.53 4.53 -3.99
CA LEU A 428 -15.85 3.43 -3.30
C LEU A 428 -15.74 2.17 -4.17
N LYS A 429 -16.78 1.85 -4.94
CA LYS A 429 -16.76 0.74 -5.90
C LYS A 429 -15.70 0.98 -6.99
N GLN A 430 -15.58 2.21 -7.49
CA GLN A 430 -14.56 2.55 -8.47
C GLN A 430 -13.14 2.50 -7.87
N ILE A 431 -12.94 2.97 -6.63
CA ILE A 431 -11.66 2.85 -5.91
C ILE A 431 -11.24 1.37 -5.79
N ASN A 432 -12.18 0.47 -5.49
CA ASN A 432 -11.92 -0.97 -5.47
C ASN A 432 -11.46 -1.52 -6.83
N ARG A 433 -12.05 -1.06 -7.94
CA ARG A 433 -11.61 -1.43 -9.29
C ARG A 433 -10.25 -0.83 -9.62
N ASN A 434 -9.99 0.39 -9.18
CA ASN A 434 -8.75 1.11 -9.38
C ASN A 434 -7.56 0.36 -8.77
N ALA A 435 -7.74 -0.24 -7.58
CA ALA A 435 -6.69 -1.04 -6.93
C ALA A 435 -6.16 -2.18 -7.83
N LEU A 436 -7.00 -2.83 -8.64
CA LEU A 436 -6.53 -3.84 -9.59
C LEU A 436 -6.19 -3.29 -10.98
N THR A 437 -6.74 -2.14 -11.34
CA THR A 437 -6.46 -1.49 -12.63
C THR A 437 -5.04 -0.92 -12.64
N TYR A 438 -4.68 -0.18 -11.59
CA TYR A 438 -3.41 0.53 -11.44
C TYR A 438 -2.33 -0.27 -10.72
N SER A 439 -2.62 -1.51 -10.32
CA SER A 439 -1.58 -2.44 -9.86
C SER A 439 -0.55 -2.74 -10.95
N PHE A 440 0.62 -3.17 -10.53
CA PHE A 440 1.69 -3.74 -11.33
C PHE A 440 1.53 -5.26 -11.53
N LEU A 441 0.32 -5.80 -11.33
CA LEU A 441 -0.03 -7.15 -11.74
C LEU A 441 0.23 -7.37 -13.25
N PRO A 442 0.79 -8.52 -13.64
CA PRO A 442 0.99 -8.83 -15.05
C PRO A 442 -0.33 -9.17 -15.75
N GLY A 443 -0.33 -9.01 -17.07
CA GLY A 443 -1.45 -9.36 -17.95
C GLY A 443 -2.38 -8.20 -18.27
N ARG A 444 -3.27 -8.44 -19.23
CA ARG A 444 -4.25 -7.45 -19.70
C ARG A 444 -5.38 -7.27 -18.68
N SER A 445 -6.03 -6.10 -18.71
CA SER A 445 -7.22 -5.81 -17.91
C SER A 445 -8.50 -6.30 -18.60
N ILE A 446 -9.55 -6.59 -17.84
CA ILE A 446 -10.92 -6.75 -18.39
C ILE A 446 -11.53 -5.41 -18.83
N TRP A 447 -10.96 -4.29 -18.40
CA TRP A 447 -11.44 -2.95 -18.73
C TRP A 447 -10.74 -2.41 -19.98
N ALA A 448 -11.53 -1.99 -20.96
CA ALA A 448 -11.07 -1.13 -22.04
C ALA A 448 -10.97 0.34 -21.59
N ASP A 449 -11.89 0.75 -20.71
CA ASP A 449 -11.89 2.03 -20.00
C ASP A 449 -12.43 1.77 -18.59
N ALA A 450 -11.55 1.80 -17.60
CA ALA A 450 -11.91 1.46 -16.22
C ALA A 450 -12.75 2.54 -15.54
N GLU A 451 -12.56 3.81 -15.90
CA GLU A 451 -13.33 4.95 -15.35
C GLU A 451 -14.80 4.86 -15.76
N LYS A 452 -15.05 4.46 -17.01
CA LYS A 452 -16.41 4.28 -17.54
C LYS A 452 -16.96 2.86 -17.38
N ALA A 453 -16.21 1.99 -16.68
CA ALA A 453 -16.53 0.56 -16.55
C ALA A 453 -16.84 -0.14 -17.89
N LEU A 454 -16.13 0.22 -18.96
CA LEU A 454 -16.27 -0.38 -20.27
C LEU A 454 -15.38 -1.62 -20.37
N LEU A 455 -16.00 -2.77 -20.66
CA LEU A 455 -15.30 -4.05 -20.78
C LEU A 455 -14.60 -4.18 -22.15
N VAL A 456 -13.51 -4.94 -22.19
CA VAL A 456 -12.90 -5.37 -23.45
C VAL A 456 -13.85 -6.26 -24.25
N SER A 457 -13.64 -6.34 -25.56
CA SER A 457 -14.48 -7.14 -26.47
C SER A 457 -14.63 -8.60 -26.04
N ASP A 458 -13.54 -9.23 -25.59
CA ASP A 458 -13.53 -10.62 -25.09
C ASP A 458 -14.46 -10.83 -23.88
N CYS A 459 -14.70 -9.78 -23.08
CA CYS A 459 -15.38 -9.83 -21.79
C CYS A 459 -16.67 -9.02 -21.71
N GLN A 460 -17.28 -8.63 -22.85
CA GLN A 460 -18.60 -7.95 -22.86
C GLN A 460 -19.66 -8.68 -22.04
N ASN A 461 -19.61 -10.02 -22.02
CA ASN A 461 -20.27 -10.84 -21.03
C ASN A 461 -19.21 -11.59 -20.19
N LEU A 462 -19.14 -11.30 -18.89
CA LEU A 462 -18.18 -11.91 -17.98
C LEU A 462 -18.30 -13.44 -17.90
N GLN A 463 -19.47 -14.02 -18.18
CA GLN A 463 -19.69 -15.47 -18.16
C GLN A 463 -19.50 -16.14 -19.53
N SER A 464 -19.17 -15.37 -20.58
CA SER A 464 -18.92 -15.94 -21.91
C SER A 464 -17.66 -16.80 -21.95
N GLU A 465 -17.65 -17.81 -22.82
CA GLU A 465 -16.47 -18.64 -23.04
C GLU A 465 -15.24 -17.84 -23.53
N SER A 466 -15.45 -16.73 -24.24
CA SER A 466 -14.37 -15.81 -24.61
C SER A 466 -13.73 -15.18 -23.37
N CYS A 467 -14.54 -14.66 -22.44
CA CYS A 467 -14.02 -14.04 -21.24
C CYS A 467 -13.33 -15.06 -20.33
N LEU A 468 -13.92 -16.25 -20.16
CA LEU A 468 -13.33 -17.32 -19.36
C LEU A 468 -11.99 -17.81 -19.93
N ARG A 469 -11.79 -17.76 -21.25
CA ARG A 469 -10.47 -18.01 -21.88
C ARG A 469 -9.51 -16.85 -21.69
N PHE A 470 -10.00 -15.61 -21.81
CA PHE A 470 -9.21 -14.39 -21.61
C PHE A 470 -8.59 -14.35 -20.21
N ILE A 471 -9.39 -14.54 -19.17
CA ILE A 471 -8.93 -14.45 -17.77
C ILE A 471 -7.95 -15.57 -17.38
N LYS A 472 -8.03 -16.77 -18.00
CA LYS A 472 -7.10 -17.88 -17.72
C LYS A 472 -5.65 -17.57 -18.06
N THR A 473 -5.39 -16.60 -18.93
CA THR A 473 -4.05 -16.24 -19.40
C THR A 473 -3.61 -14.84 -18.96
N ASN A 474 -4.47 -14.11 -18.24
CA ASN A 474 -4.25 -12.73 -17.82
C ASN A 474 -4.55 -12.62 -16.33
N GLU A 475 -3.51 -12.62 -15.50
CA GLU A 475 -3.64 -12.62 -14.04
C GLU A 475 -4.39 -11.39 -13.52
N LYS A 476 -4.05 -10.19 -14.02
CA LYS A 476 -4.82 -8.96 -13.74
C LYS A 476 -6.30 -9.12 -14.08
N ALA A 477 -6.63 -9.61 -15.28
CA ALA A 477 -8.01 -9.84 -15.70
C ALA A 477 -8.75 -10.84 -14.79
N GLN A 478 -8.08 -11.90 -14.35
CA GLN A 478 -8.66 -12.90 -13.46
C GLN A 478 -9.07 -12.29 -12.12
N LEU A 479 -8.20 -11.50 -11.50
CA LEU A 479 -8.51 -10.83 -10.23
C LEU A 479 -9.62 -9.78 -10.40
N GLN A 480 -9.61 -9.01 -11.49
CA GLN A 480 -10.68 -8.05 -11.79
C GLN A 480 -12.02 -8.74 -12.03
N TRP A 481 -12.03 -9.85 -12.76
CA TRP A 481 -13.24 -10.65 -12.98
C TRP A 481 -13.78 -11.19 -11.65
N ASN A 482 -12.92 -11.74 -10.79
CA ASN A 482 -13.30 -12.22 -9.47
C ASN A 482 -13.90 -11.10 -8.61
N LEU A 483 -13.29 -9.91 -8.63
CA LEU A 483 -13.80 -8.75 -7.91
C LEU A 483 -15.20 -8.35 -8.39
N GLU A 484 -15.44 -8.28 -9.70
CA GLU A 484 -16.77 -7.93 -10.22
C GLU A 484 -17.85 -8.95 -9.83
N GLN A 485 -17.55 -10.25 -9.82
CA GLN A 485 -18.50 -11.25 -9.34
C GLN A 485 -18.81 -11.08 -7.85
N GLN A 486 -17.78 -10.82 -7.05
CA GLN A 486 -17.96 -10.64 -5.61
C GLN A 486 -18.68 -9.34 -5.27
N LEU A 487 -18.41 -8.25 -5.98
CA LEU A 487 -19.13 -6.99 -5.83
C LEU A 487 -20.62 -7.18 -6.19
N ARG A 488 -20.94 -7.86 -7.28
CA ARG A 488 -22.34 -8.18 -7.63
C ARG A 488 -23.02 -9.02 -6.54
N SER A 489 -22.32 -10.04 -6.03
CA SER A 489 -22.84 -10.87 -4.93
C SER A 489 -23.05 -10.07 -3.66
N PHE A 490 -22.12 -9.18 -3.33
CA PHE A 490 -22.21 -8.25 -2.22
C PHE A 490 -23.42 -7.33 -2.35
N GLU A 491 -23.59 -6.70 -3.51
CA GLU A 491 -24.68 -5.78 -3.83
C GLU A 491 -26.04 -6.46 -3.72
N ASN A 492 -26.18 -7.70 -4.18
CA ASN A 492 -27.44 -8.46 -4.12
C ASN A 492 -27.91 -8.84 -2.71
N ARG A 493 -27.09 -8.61 -1.66
CA ARG A 493 -27.48 -8.87 -0.26
C ARG A 493 -28.25 -7.70 0.37
N PHE A 494 -28.25 -6.54 -0.28
CA PHE A 494 -28.88 -5.30 0.16
C PHE A 494 -29.89 -4.85 -0.87
#